data_AF-A0A975CN19-F1
#
_entry.id   AF-A0A975CN19-F1
#
_cell.length_a   1.000
_cell.length_b   1.000
_cell.length_c   1.000
_cell.angle_alpha   90.00
_cell.angle_beta   90.00
_cell.angle_gamma   90.00
#
_symmetry.space_group_name_H-M   'P 1'
#
loop_
_entity.id
_entity.type
_entity.pdbx_description
1 polymer ?
#
loop_
_entity_poly.entity_id
_entity_poly.type
_entity_poly.pdbx_seq_one_letter_code
_entity_poly.pdbx_strand_id
1 'polypeptide(L)'
;MLVVNRKEQEEIVQLKITLKHSKPPIWRRILVEKDMTFEGLHNIIQDVMGWENYHLYEFQDKNTIIGEDGFDDDDFFGKKT
;
A
#
# COMPACT_ATOMS: atom_id res chain seq x y z
N MET A 1 -33.27 3.94 22.43
CA MET A 1 -32.15 3.08 22.03
C MET A 1 -31.64 3.57 20.69
N LEU A 2 -30.50 4.28 20.70
CA LEU A 2 -29.58 4.41 19.57
C LEU A 2 -28.22 4.59 20.22
N VAL A 3 -27.52 3.47 20.42
CA VAL A 3 -26.09 3.54 20.70
C VAL A 3 -25.45 3.77 19.35
N VAL A 4 -25.23 5.04 19.00
CA VAL A 4 -24.27 5.39 17.96
C VAL A 4 -22.92 4.91 18.46
N ASN A 5 -22.52 3.72 18.03
CA ASN A 5 -21.18 3.20 18.20
C ASN A 5 -20.29 4.06 17.32
N ARG A 6 -19.84 5.20 17.86
CA ARG A 6 -18.73 5.96 17.31
C ARG A 6 -17.53 5.03 17.44
N LYS A 7 -17.23 4.25 16.39
CA LYS A 7 -15.84 3.82 16.18
C LYS A 7 -14.99 5.07 16.38
N GLU A 8 -14.01 4.95 17.25
CA GLU A 8 -13.12 6.03 17.65
C GLU A 8 -12.72 6.85 16.42
N GLN A 9 -12.86 8.16 16.56
CA GLN A 9 -12.71 9.19 15.53
C GLN A 9 -11.68 8.78 14.46
N GLU A 10 -12.14 8.39 13.26
CA GLU A 10 -11.28 7.97 12.14
C GLU A 10 -10.31 9.11 11.82
N GLU A 11 -9.08 9.00 12.33
CA GLU A 11 -8.06 10.03 12.15
C GLU A 11 -7.60 9.97 10.70
N ILE A 12 -7.92 11.01 9.93
CA ILE A 12 -7.58 11.09 8.51
C ILE A 12 -6.22 11.76 8.36
N VAL A 13 -5.31 11.12 7.63
CA VAL A 13 -3.98 11.62 7.31
C VAL A 13 -3.92 11.97 5.83
N GLN A 14 -3.26 13.09 5.51
CA GLN A 14 -3.02 13.50 4.13
C GLN A 14 -1.62 13.14 3.67
N LEU A 15 -1.52 12.26 2.68
CA LEU A 15 -0.24 11.81 2.11
C LEU A 15 0.00 12.46 0.75
N LYS A 16 1.28 12.74 0.44
CA LYS A 16 1.73 13.11 -0.90
C LYS A 16 2.57 11.97 -1.48
N ILE A 17 2.11 11.40 -2.59
CA ILE A 17 2.82 10.36 -3.32
C ILE A 17 3.54 11.01 -4.50
N THR A 18 4.83 10.74 -4.68
CA THR A 18 5.63 11.31 -5.77
C THR A 18 6.39 10.19 -6.48
N LEU A 19 6.24 10.10 -7.80
CA LEU A 19 7.00 9.16 -8.62
C LEU A 19 8.41 9.71 -8.84
N LYS A 20 9.40 9.06 -8.24
CA LYS A 20 10.81 9.43 -8.41
C LYS A 20 11.24 9.26 -9.87
N HIS A 21 12.24 10.02 -10.28
CA HIS A 21 12.85 9.96 -11.62
C HIS A 21 11.92 10.31 -12.80
N SER A 22 10.78 10.97 -12.55
CA SER A 22 9.90 11.51 -13.58
C SER A 22 10.23 12.98 -13.90
N LYS A 23 10.15 13.36 -15.18
CA LYS A 23 10.17 14.75 -15.66
C LYS A 23 9.14 14.91 -16.78
N PRO A 24 8.10 15.75 -16.62
CA PRO A 24 7.79 16.56 -15.44
C PRO A 24 7.45 15.70 -14.19
N PRO A 25 7.50 16.27 -12.96
CA PRO A 25 7.18 15.53 -11.74
C PRO A 25 5.74 15.00 -11.73
N ILE A 26 5.57 13.70 -11.51
CA ILE A 26 4.27 13.05 -11.35
C ILE A 26 4.00 12.83 -9.86
N TRP A 27 2.87 13.34 -9.36
CA TRP A 27 2.48 13.21 -7.96
C TRP A 27 0.96 13.16 -7.77
N ARG A 28 0.53 12.68 -6.60
CA ARG A 28 -0.86 12.63 -6.11
C ARG A 28 -0.92 13.05 -4.65
N ARG A 29 -2.06 13.57 -4.20
CA ARG A 29 -2.34 13.87 -2.79
C ARG A 29 -3.64 13.16 -2.41
N ILE A 30 -3.58 12.34 -1.38
CA ILE A 30 -4.68 11.47 -0.95
C ILE A 30 -4.98 11.67 0.53
N LEU A 31 -6.21 11.36 0.92
CA LEU A 31 -6.64 11.24 2.31
C LEU A 31 -6.84 9.76 2.62
N VAL A 32 -6.23 9.28 3.70
CA VAL A 32 -6.32 7.89 4.15
C VAL A 32 -6.63 7.86 5.63
N GLU A 33 -7.25 6.79 6.09
CA GLU A 33 -7.35 6.48 7.52
C GLU A 33 -5.94 6.23 8.09
N LYS A 34 -5.67 6.75 9.29
CA LYS A 34 -4.37 6.62 9.96
C LYS A 34 -3.97 5.16 10.17
N ASP A 35 -4.93 4.30 10.46
CA ASP A 35 -4.72 2.89 10.78
C ASP A 35 -4.87 1.97 9.56
N MET A 36 -4.85 2.54 8.35
CA MET A 36 -4.87 1.79 7.10
C MET A 36 -3.68 0.84 7.01
N THR A 37 -3.93 -0.39 6.55
CA THR A 37 -2.86 -1.37 6.30
C THR A 37 -1.98 -0.96 5.12
N PHE A 38 -0.73 -1.43 5.09
CA PHE A 38 0.17 -1.19 3.97
C PHE A 38 -0.35 -1.80 2.66
N GLU A 39 -1.03 -2.94 2.71
CA GLU A 39 -1.72 -3.52 1.55
C GLU A 39 -2.83 -2.59 1.02
N GLY A 40 -3.65 -2.01 1.92
CA GLY A 40 -4.66 -1.02 1.54
C GLY A 40 -4.04 0.23 0.91
N LEU A 41 -2.93 0.72 1.48
CA LEU A 41 -2.19 1.84 0.93
C LEU A 41 -1.60 1.52 -0.45
N HIS A 42 -1.08 0.30 -0.66
CA HIS A 42 -0.59 -0.16 -1.96
C HIS A 42 -1.70 -0.15 -3.00
N ASN A 43 -2.87 -0.70 -2.70
CA ASN A 43 -4.01 -0.70 -3.62
C ASN A 43 -4.41 0.73 -4.03
N ILE A 44 -4.45 1.66 -3.06
CA ILE A 44 -4.71 3.08 -3.38
C ILE A 44 -3.61 3.66 -4.29
N ILE A 45 -2.34 3.34 -4.04
CA ILE A 45 -1.23 3.79 -4.90
C ILE A 45 -1.39 3.27 -6.32
N GLN A 46 -1.74 1.98 -6.50
CA GLN A 46 -2.01 1.38 -7.82
C GLN A 46 -3.10 2.17 -8.55
N ASP A 47 -4.24 2.39 -7.90
CA ASP A 47 -5.39 3.10 -8.49
C ASP A 47 -5.04 4.53 -8.91
N VAL A 48 -4.45 5.32 -8.01
CA VAL A 48 -4.20 6.75 -8.27
C VAL A 48 -3.06 6.99 -9.28
N MET A 49 -2.18 6.01 -9.45
CA MET A 49 -1.13 6.02 -10.46
C MET A 49 -1.56 5.41 -11.79
N GLY A 50 -2.69 4.68 -11.83
CA GLY A 50 -3.16 3.96 -13.01
C GLY A 50 -2.30 2.74 -13.31
N TRP A 51 -1.90 2.01 -12.27
CA TRP A 51 -1.15 0.77 -12.35
C TRP A 51 -2.06 -0.43 -12.05
N GLU A 52 -1.69 -1.59 -12.57
CA GLU A 52 -2.55 -2.79 -12.63
C GLU A 52 -2.07 -3.92 -11.71
N ASN A 53 -1.23 -3.61 -10.71
CA ASN A 53 -0.72 -4.56 -9.72
C ASN A 53 -0.01 -5.80 -10.31
N TYR A 54 0.72 -5.66 -11.43
CA TYR A 54 1.42 -6.79 -12.07
C TYR A 54 2.78 -7.16 -11.47
N HIS A 55 3.28 -6.36 -10.53
CA HIS A 55 4.62 -6.53 -9.98
C HIS A 55 4.56 -6.48 -8.46
N LEU A 56 5.45 -7.23 -7.82
CA LEU A 56 5.67 -7.21 -6.38
C LEU A 56 5.97 -5.79 -5.90
N TYR A 57 5.61 -5.52 -4.65
CA TYR A 57 5.85 -4.24 -4.00
C TYR A 57 6.40 -4.40 -2.59
N GLU A 58 7.07 -3.35 -2.12
CA GLU A 58 7.46 -3.19 -0.74
C GLU A 58 7.40 -1.71 -0.31
N PHE A 59 7.20 -1.49 0.98
CA PHE A 59 7.36 -0.24 1.69
C PHE A 59 8.59 -0.32 2.58
N GLN A 60 9.38 0.75 2.59
CA GLN A 60 10.57 0.85 3.41
C GLN A 60 10.57 2.15 4.22
N ASP A 61 10.74 2.03 5.54
CA ASP A 61 11.09 3.16 6.42
C ASP A 61 12.34 2.83 7.22
N LYS A 62 13.44 3.54 6.96
CA LYS A 62 14.75 3.38 7.60
C LYS A 62 15.22 1.92 7.64
N ASN A 63 14.87 1.20 8.71
CA ASN A 63 15.30 -0.17 8.99
C ASN A 63 14.14 -1.20 8.93
N THR A 64 12.95 -0.77 8.50
CA THR A 64 11.75 -1.60 8.41
C THR A 64 11.36 -1.75 6.94
N ILE A 65 11.13 -2.99 6.52
CA ILE A 65 10.63 -3.35 5.19
C ILE A 65 9.31 -4.11 5.38
N ILE A 66 8.30 -3.76 4.60
CA ILE A 66 6.96 -4.34 4.62
C ILE A 66 6.55 -4.58 3.16
N GLY A 67 6.44 -5.83 2.73
CA GLY A 67 6.04 -6.17 1.37
C GLY A 67 5.04 -7.32 1.37
N GLU A 68 4.71 -7.82 0.18
CA GLU A 68 4.04 -9.13 0.09
C GLU A 68 4.96 -10.19 0.72
N ASP A 69 4.42 -10.94 1.68
CA ASP A 69 5.12 -12.11 2.22
C ASP A 69 5.47 -13.00 1.03
N GLY A 70 6.77 -13.21 0.84
CA GLY A 70 7.29 -13.96 -0.28
C GLY A 70 6.55 -15.28 -0.36
N PHE A 71 6.01 -15.56 -1.56
CA PHE A 71 5.74 -16.91 -1.99
C PHE A 71 6.83 -17.80 -1.40
N ASP A 72 6.46 -18.80 -0.59
CA ASP A 72 7.41 -19.86 -0.24
C ASP A 72 7.99 -20.33 -1.59
N ASP A 73 9.29 -20.12 -1.80
CA ASP A 73 9.99 -20.41 -3.06
C ASP A 73 9.77 -21.87 -3.53
N ASP A 74 9.24 -22.71 -2.64
CA ASP A 74 8.82 -24.09 -2.83
C ASP A 74 7.69 -24.28 -3.86
N ASP A 75 6.85 -23.26 -4.13
CA ASP A 75 5.70 -23.40 -5.02
C ASP A 75 6.01 -23.05 -6.50
N PHE A 76 7.10 -22.35 -6.80
CA PHE A 76 7.43 -21.90 -8.16
C PHE A 76 8.42 -22.82 -8.89
N PHE A 77 9.35 -23.46 -8.17
CA PHE A 77 10.19 -24.51 -8.73
C PHE A 77 9.50 -25.85 -8.53
N GLY A 78 8.55 -26.16 -9.43
CA GLY A 78 7.80 -27.41 -9.41
C GLY A 78 8.63 -28.58 -8.91
N LYS A 79 8.15 -29.22 -7.84
CA LYS A 79 8.72 -30.43 -7.23
C LYS A 79 9.41 -31.30 -8.28
N LYS A 80 10.74 -31.33 -8.28
CA LYS A 80 11.49 -32.44 -8.86
C LYS A 80 11.34 -33.63 -7.93
N THR A 81 10.27 -34.40 -8.11
CA THR A 81 10.24 -35.83 -7.78
C THR A 81 10.82 -36.62 -8.93
#